data_AF-A0A953QXP3-F1
#
_entry.id   AF-A0A953QXP3-F1
#
_cell.length_a   1.000
_cell.length_b   1.000
_cell.length_c   1.000
_cell.angle_alpha   90.00
_cell.angle_beta   90.00
_cell.angle_gamma   90.00
#
_symmetry.space_group_name_H-M   'P 1'
#
loop_
_entity.id
_entity.type
_entity.pdbx_description
1 polymer ?
#
loop_
_entity_poly.entity_id
_entity_poly.type
_entity_poly.pdbx_seq_one_letter_code
_entity_poly.pdbx_strand_id
1 'polypeptide(L)' 'MIMTLRSRITLTPTQRGELQAHLRRRNLPASVAVRMKIVLMLDEGSSYNDIKEKLDTTAPTISL' A
#
# COMPACT_ATOMS: atom_id res chain seq x y z
N MET A 1 -17.39 -18.23 -15.64
CA MET A 1 -17.75 -17.09 -14.76
C MET A 1 -16.61 -16.88 -13.79
N ILE A 2 -15.74 -15.90 -14.03
CA ILE A 2 -14.57 -15.60 -13.17
C ILE A 2 -15.03 -14.57 -12.14
N MET A 3 -15.14 -15.00 -10.89
CA MET A 3 -15.56 -14.16 -9.77
C MET A 3 -14.32 -13.42 -9.26
N THR A 4 -14.07 -12.22 -9.80
CA THR A 4 -12.95 -11.36 -9.38
C THR A 4 -13.22 -10.90 -7.94
N LEU A 5 -12.64 -11.58 -6.95
CA LEU A 5 -12.58 -11.09 -5.57
C LEU A 5 -11.68 -9.84 -5.55
N ARG A 6 -12.26 -8.68 -5.87
CA ARG A 6 -11.63 -7.39 -5.55
C ARG A 6 -11.76 -7.19 -4.05
N SER A 7 -10.89 -7.85 -3.29
CA SER A 7 -10.75 -7.63 -1.86
C SER A 7 -10.34 -6.17 -1.66
N ARG A 8 -11.32 -5.32 -1.33
CA ARG A 8 -11.03 -3.97 -0.85
C ARG A 8 -10.34 -4.12 0.50
N ILE A 9 -9.15 -3.55 0.61
CA ILE A 9 -8.49 -3.43 1.90
C ILE A 9 -9.25 -2.34 2.65
N THR A 10 -9.72 -2.66 3.84
CA THR A 10 -10.28 -1.69 4.78
C THR A 10 -9.51 -1.81 6.08
N LEU A 11 -8.85 -0.74 6.50
CA LEU A 11 -8.11 -0.66 7.74
C LEU A 11 -9.02 -0.11 8.84
N THR A 12 -8.84 -0.62 10.05
CA THR A 12 -9.39 0.05 11.23
C THR A 12 -8.63 1.36 11.49
N PRO A 13 -9.24 2.33 12.20
CA PRO A 13 -8.55 3.57 12.57
C PRO A 13 -7.21 3.34 13.27
N THR A 14 -7.13 2.31 14.13
CA THR A 14 -5.91 1.90 14.82
C THR A 14 -4.83 1.44 13.84
N GLN A 15 -5.15 0.51 12.93
CA GLN A 15 -4.20 0.00 11.94
C GLN A 15 -3.67 1.11 11.02
N ARG A 16 -4.56 2.02 10.60
CA ARG A 16 -4.20 3.19 9.79
C ARG A 16 -3.25 4.11 10.55
N GLY A 17 -3.53 4.36 11.84
CA GLY A 17 -2.67 5.15 12.72
C GLY A 17 -1.28 4.54 12.91
N GLU A 18 -1.21 3.22 13.15
CA GLU A 18 0.06 2.49 13.30
C GLU A 18 0.89 2.53 12.02
N LEU A 19 0.29 2.27 10.85
CA LEU A 19 0.97 2.35 9.56
C LEU A 19 1.56 3.74 9.29
N GLN A 20 0.80 4.80 9.59
CA GLN A 20 1.30 6.16 9.47
C GLN A 20 2.43 6.46 10.47
N ALA A 21 2.33 5.96 11.71
CA ALA A 21 3.39 6.12 12.71
C ALA A 21 4.68 5.41 12.28
N HIS A 22 4.59 4.22 11.69
CA HIS A 22 5.74 3.49 11.14
C HIS A 22 6.39 4.24 9.98
N LEU A 23 5.61 4.79 9.05
CA LEU A 23 6.15 5.58 7.93
C LEU A 23 6.89 6.84 8.37
N ARG A 24 6.53 7.41 9.54
CA ARG A 24 7.25 8.57 10.12
C ARG A 24 8.58 8.17 10.76
N ARG A 25 8.73 6.92 11.21
CA ARG A 25 9.98 6.39 11.76
C ARG A 25 10.94 6.09 10.60
N ARG A 26 11.93 6.95 10.37
CA ARG A 26 12.91 6.87 9.25
C ARG A 26 13.84 5.63 9.26
N ASN A 27 13.57 4.61 10.07
CA ASN A 27 14.34 3.36 10.15
C ASN A 27 13.70 2.19 9.37
N LEU A 28 12.77 2.47 8.47
CA LEU A 28 12.05 1.43 7.72
C LEU A 28 12.75 1.16 6.37
N PRO A 29 12.97 -0.11 5.97
CA PRO A 29 13.46 -0.42 4.63
C PRO A 29 12.54 0.18 3.57
N ALA A 30 13.11 0.72 2.49
CA ALA A 30 12.36 1.40 1.44
C ALA A 30 11.23 0.52 0.85
N SER A 31 11.51 -0.77 0.64
CA SER A 31 10.51 -1.73 0.12
C SER A 31 9.34 -1.97 1.08
N VAL A 32 9.55 -1.84 2.39
CA VAL A 32 8.49 -1.95 3.40
C VAL A 32 7.70 -0.65 3.47
N ALA A 33 8.38 0.51 3.39
CA ALA A 33 7.72 1.81 3.33
C ALA A 33 6.80 1.94 2.09
N VAL A 34 7.27 1.46 0.93
CA VAL A 34 6.47 1.44 -0.30
C VAL A 34 5.22 0.56 -0.12
N ARG A 35 5.37 -0.65 0.42
CA ARG A 35 4.24 -1.55 0.68
C ARG A 35 3.22 -0.95 1.65
N MET A 36 3.67 -0.30 2.73
CA MET A 36 2.79 0.39 3.66
C MET A 36 2.01 1.54 2.98
N LYS A 37 2.65 2.31 2.10
CA LYS A 37 1.97 3.35 1.30
C LYS A 37 0.92 2.76 0.36
N ILE A 38 1.22 1.62 -0.29
CA ILE A 38 0.26 0.91 -1.14
C ILE A 38 -0.98 0.51 -0.34
N VAL A 39 -0.79 -0.08 0.84
CA VAL A 39 -1.91 -0.50 1.71
C VAL A 39 -2.77 0.69 2.13
N LEU A 40 -2.17 1.83 2.48
CA LEU A 40 -2.90 3.06 2.81
C LEU A 40 -3.69 3.61 1.63
N MET A 41 -3.12 3.63 0.42
CA MET A 41 -3.83 4.12 -0.76
C MET A 41 -4.96 3.18 -1.21
N LEU A 42 -4.80 1.87 -1.00
CA LEU A 42 -5.87 0.89 -1.24
C LEU A 42 -7.03 1.07 -0.26
N ASP A 43 -6.73 1.35 1.02
CA ASP A 43 -7.73 1.71 2.04
C ASP A 43 -8.49 3.00 1.70
N GLU A 44 -7.82 3.96 1.08
CA GLU A 44 -8.44 5.19 0.55
C GLU A 44 -9.28 4.97 -0.72
N GLY A 45 -9.29 3.75 -1.26
CA GLY A 45 -10.04 3.39 -2.46
C GLY A 45 -9.33 3.67 -3.78
N SER A 46 -8.03 4.01 -3.76
CA SER A 46 -7.24 4.15 -4.98
C SER A 46 -7.16 2.81 -5.72
N SER A 47 -7.25 2.82 -7.05
CA SER A 47 -7.02 1.59 -7.82
C SER A 47 -5.53 1.27 -7.86
N TYR A 48 -5.21 -0.01 -8.11
CA TYR A 48 -3.83 -0.43 -8.25
C TYR A 48 -3.09 0.27 -9.40
N ASN A 49 -3.81 0.67 -10.45
CA ASN A 49 -3.24 1.44 -11.57
C ASN A 49 -2.87 2.86 -11.13
N ASP A 50 -3.77 3.55 -10.42
CA ASP A 50 -3.48 4.89 -9.89
C ASP A 50 -2.29 4.87 -8.93
N ILE A 51 -2.18 3.81 -8.12
CA ILE A 51 -1.08 3.61 -7.18
C ILE A 51 0.25 3.41 -7.92
N LYS A 52 0.26 2.64 -9.02
CA LYS A 52 1.47 2.43 -9.84
C LYS A 52 1.95 3.73 -10.46
N GLU A 53 1.04 4.55 -10.98
CA GLU A 53 1.37 5.86 -11.56
C GLU A 53 1.86 6.83 -10.49
N LYS A 54 1.20 6.90 -9.32
CA LYS A 54 1.58 7.80 -8.22
C LYS A 54 2.92 7.47 -7.57
N LEU A 55 3.31 6.19 -7.54
CA LEU A 55 4.52 5.78 -6.85
C LEU A 55 5.77 5.74 -7.75
N ASP A 56 5.63 5.90 -9.07
CA ASP A 56 6.74 5.80 -10.06
C ASP A 56 7.72 4.66 -9.70
N THR A 57 7.18 3.50 -9.32
CA THR A 57 7.98 2.36 -8.87
C THR A 57 8.57 1.66 -10.09
N THR A 58 9.62 2.24 -10.65
CA THR A 58 10.51 1.60 -11.64
C THR A 58 11.39 0.51 -11.01
N ALA A 59 11.37 0.33 -9.68
CA ALA A 59 12.07 -0.76 -9.00
C ALA A 59 11.11 -1.94 -8.67
N PRO A 60 11.49 -3.18 -9.01
CA PRO A 60 10.66 -4.37 -8.78
C PRO A 60 10.57 -4.64 -7.28
N THR A 61 9.54 -4.09 -6.63
CA THR A 61 9.26 -4.33 -5.21
C THR A 61 8.48 -5.64 -5.01
N ILE A 62 8.14 -6.31 -6.12
CA ILE A 62 7.64 -7.69 -6.17
C ILE A 62 8.77 -8.51 -6.78
N SER A 63 9.63 -9.08 -5.93
CA SER A 63 10.39 -10.27 -6.32
C SER A 63 9.46 -11.47 -6.12
N LEU A 64 9.47 -12.34 -7.13
CA LEU A 64 8.67 -13.56 -7.30
C LEU A 64 8.51 -14.41 -6.02
#